data_AF-A0A932GAU3-F1
#
_entry.id   AF-A0A932GAU3-F1
#
_cell.length_a   1.000
_cell.length_b   1.000
_cell.length_c   1.000
_cell.angle_alpha   90.00
_cell.angle_beta   90.00
_cell.angle_gamma   90.00
#
_symmetry.space_group_name_H-M   'P 1'
#
loop_
_entity.id
_entity.type
_entity.pdbx_description
1 polymer ?
#
loop_
_entity_poly.entity_id
_entity_poly.type
_entity_poly.pdbx_seq_one_letter_code
_entity_poly.pdbx_strand_id
1 'polypeptide(L)'
;MNWVETKDGARIYVTGLLTNRSPIAWSSIEFECRFFDANGGMVDAANSRAYVTMRPSDDSAFRAVVVPGVASNEYRSLKIAVSTARNSKGGF
;
A
#
# COMPACT_ATOMS: atom_id res chain seq x y z
N MET A 1 1.65 9.04 -5.46
CA MET A 1 0.19 8.84 -5.61
C MET A 1 -0.20 9.44 -6.94
N ASN A 2 -0.70 8.62 -7.86
CA ASN A 2 -1.00 9.06 -9.23
C ASN A 2 -2.48 8.83 -9.52
N TRP A 3 -3.17 9.86 -9.99
CA TRP A 3 -4.53 9.77 -10.51
C TRP A 3 -4.49 9.40 -11.98
N VAL A 4 -5.28 8.42 -12.38
CA VAL A 4 -5.36 7.94 -13.76
C VAL A 4 -6.81 7.70 -14.11
N GLU A 5 -7.27 8.34 -15.18
CA GLU A 5 -8.56 8.02 -15.77
C GLU A 5 -8.45 6.72 -16.56
N THR A 6 -9.38 5.80 -16.27
CA THR A 6 -9.50 4.54 -17.00
C THR A 6 -10.88 4.45 -17.64
N LYS A 7 -11.08 3.50 -18.55
CA LYS A 7 -12.40 3.23 -19.14
C LYS A 7 -13.48 2.92 -18.08
N ASP A 8 -13.07 2.45 -16.91
CA ASP A 8 -13.92 2.04 -15.79
C ASP A 8 -13.91 3.09 -14.66
N GLY A 9 -13.59 4.35 -14.98
CA GLY A 9 -13.53 5.49 -14.07
C GLY A 9 -12.15 5.77 -13.50
N ALA A 10 -12.07 6.82 -12.68
CA ALA A 10 -10.84 7.29 -12.04
C ALA A 10 -10.24 6.21 -11.12
N ARG A 11 -8.90 6.12 -11.12
CA ARG A 11 -8.13 5.26 -10.22
C ARG A 11 -6.99 6.04 -9.58
N ILE A 12 -6.71 5.73 -8.32
CA ILE A 12 -5.48 6.17 -7.66
C ILE A 12 -4.51 4.98 -7.62
N TYR A 13 -3.34 5.17 -8.21
CA TYR A 13 -2.21 4.25 -8.08
C TYR A 13 -1.26 4.75 -7.00
N VAL A 14 -1.08 3.93 -5.96
CA VAL A 14 -0.06 4.13 -4.94
C VAL A 14 1.06 3.14 -5.22
N THR A 15 2.22 3.66 -5.60
CA THR A 15 3.43 2.88 -5.85
C THR A 15 4.50 3.29 -4.86
N GLY A 16 5.37 2.35 -4.51
CA GLY A 16 6.50 2.60 -3.64
C GLY A 16 7.48 1.45 -3.63
N LEU A 17 8.58 1.64 -2.92
CA LEU A 17 9.57 0.61 -2.65
C LEU A 17 9.40 0.13 -1.22
N LEU A 18 9.22 -1.17 -1.04
CA LEU A 18 9.33 -1.82 0.26
C LEU A 18 10.75 -2.34 0.41
N THR A 19 11.36 -2.07 1.56
CA THR A 19 12.68 -2.61 1.94
C THR A 19 12.52 -3.47 3.19
N ASN A 20 12.96 -4.72 3.16
CA ASN A 20 13.01 -5.56 4.35
C ASN A 20 14.28 -5.26 5.16
N ARG A 21 14.17 -4.44 6.20
CA ARG A 21 15.31 -4.11 7.10
C ARG A 21 15.48 -5.10 8.25
N SER A 22 14.66 -6.14 8.33
CA SER A 22 14.77 -7.14 9.37
C SER A 22 15.79 -8.23 9.01
N PRO A 23 16.35 -8.97 9.98
CA PRO A 23 17.25 -10.09 9.72
C PRO A 23 16.51 -11.35 9.24
N ILE A 24 15.18 -11.30 9.07
CA ILE A 24 14.34 -12.44 8.72
C ILE A 24 13.66 -12.17 7.39
N ALA A 25 13.51 -13.20 6.56
CA ALA A 25 12.77 -13.08 5.31
C ALA A 25 11.25 -12.96 5.57
N TRP A 26 10.59 -12.07 4.82
CA TRP A 26 9.15 -11.81 4.91
C TRP A 26 8.40 -12.51 3.78
N SER A 27 7.18 -12.98 4.09
CA SER A 27 6.20 -13.45 3.12
C SER A 27 4.80 -12.98 3.53
N SER A 28 3.80 -13.17 2.64
CA SER A 28 2.40 -12.80 2.89
C SER A 28 2.25 -11.34 3.34
N ILE A 29 2.92 -10.43 2.62
CA ILE A 29 3.01 -9.03 3.02
C ILE A 29 1.71 -8.32 2.63
N GLU A 30 1.09 -7.66 3.60
CA GLU A 30 -0.08 -6.82 3.42
C GLU A 30 0.24 -5.36 3.76
N PHE A 31 -0.31 -4.45 2.98
CA PHE A 31 -0.18 -3.01 3.18
C PHE A 31 -1.55 -2.38 3.33
N GLU A 32 -1.60 -1.38 4.17
CA GLU A 32 -2.73 -0.49 4.32
C GLU A 32 -2.32 0.91 3.84
N CYS A 33 -3.14 1.46 2.96
CA CYS A 33 -3.07 2.85 2.53
C CYS A 33 -4.26 3.58 3.15
N ARG A 34 -4.00 4.63 3.94
CA ARG A 34 -5.03 5.50 4.52
C ARG A 34 -4.90 6.89 3.96
N PHE A 35 -6.01 7.44 3.48
CA PHE A 35 -6.07 8.76 2.89
C PHE A 35 -6.85 9.71 3.79
N PHE A 36 -6.35 10.94 3.93
CA PHE A 36 -6.93 11.92 4.85
C PHE A 36 -7.20 13.25 4.15
N ASP A 37 -8.25 13.92 4.60
CA ASP A 37 -8.58 15.30 4.21
C ASP A 37 -7.69 16.35 4.89
N ALA A 38 -7.98 17.62 4.62
CA ALA A 38 -7.25 18.76 5.18
C ALA A 38 -7.40 18.92 6.69
N ASN A 39 -8.48 18.38 7.28
CA ASN A 39 -8.74 18.38 8.71
C ASN A 39 -8.15 17.15 9.42
N GLY A 40 -7.55 16.23 8.67
CA GLY A 40 -7.03 14.96 9.19
C GLY A 40 -8.09 13.87 9.33
N GLY A 41 -9.31 14.10 8.84
CA GLY A 41 -10.35 13.08 8.73
C GLY A 41 -9.99 12.05 7.68
N MET A 42 -10.18 10.77 7.96
CA MET A 42 -9.91 9.71 6.98
C MET A 42 -11.04 9.67 5.94
N VAL A 43 -10.70 9.84 4.66
CA VAL A 43 -11.67 9.90 3.55
C VAL A 43 -11.68 8.63 2.71
N ASP A 44 -10.60 7.85 2.75
CA ASP A 44 -10.49 6.61 2.00
C ASP A 44 -9.47 5.67 2.63
N ALA A 45 -9.60 4.38 2.33
CA ALA A 45 -8.65 3.36 2.73
C ALA A 45 -8.61 2.22 1.72
N ALA A 46 -7.41 1.68 1.50
CA ALA A 46 -7.21 0.52 0.64
C ALA A 46 -6.21 -0.44 1.26
N ASN A 47 -6.51 -1.73 1.12
CA ASN A 47 -5.57 -2.80 1.46
C ASN A 47 -5.02 -3.41 0.18
N SER A 48 -3.72 -3.70 0.18
CA SER A 48 -3.06 -4.40 -0.93
C SER A 48 -2.18 -5.52 -0.42
N ARG A 49 -1.99 -6.54 -1.25
CA ARG A 49 -1.14 -7.69 -0.93
C ARG A 49 0.03 -7.75 -1.90
N ALA A 50 1.22 -7.88 -1.35
CA ALA A 50 2.41 -8.24 -2.10
C ALA A 50 2.56 -9.77 -2.09
N TYR A 51 2.43 -10.39 -3.27
CA TYR A 51 2.71 -11.81 -3.48
C TYR A 51 4.20 -12.05 -3.73
N VAL A 52 5.05 -11.53 -2.86
CA VAL A 52 6.52 -11.65 -2.94
C VAL A 52 7.07 -12.12 -1.60
N THR A 53 8.14 -12.93 -1.67
CA THR A 53 9.00 -13.22 -0.52
C THR A 53 10.21 -12.29 -0.58
N MET A 54 10.48 -11.56 0.51
CA MET A 54 11.59 -10.61 0.60
C MET A 54 12.62 -11.09 1.60
N ARG A 55 13.87 -11.32 1.16
CA ARG A 55 14.99 -11.65 2.05
C ARG A 55 15.44 -10.41 2.84
N PRO A 56 16.26 -10.58 3.89
CA PRO A 56 16.89 -9.46 4.56
C PRO A 56 17.62 -8.55 3.57
N SER A 57 17.38 -7.24 3.68
CA SER A 57 17.90 -6.19 2.79
C SER A 57 17.39 -6.21 1.34
N ASP A 58 16.42 -7.06 1.00
CA ASP A 58 15.78 -7.00 -0.31
C ASP A 58 14.90 -5.76 -0.43
N ASP A 59 14.84 -5.25 -1.66
CA ASP A 59 13.92 -4.23 -2.11
C ASP A 59 12.89 -4.82 -3.07
N SER A 60 11.62 -4.43 -2.92
CA SER A 60 10.56 -4.84 -3.83
C SER A 60 9.58 -3.70 -4.07
N ALA A 61 9.25 -3.47 -5.34
CA ALA A 61 8.23 -2.49 -5.70
C ALA A 61 6.84 -3.04 -5.36
N PHE A 62 5.97 -2.18 -4.82
CA PHE A 62 4.56 -2.49 -4.65
C PHE A 62 3.67 -1.51 -5.40
N ARG A 63 2.44 -1.95 -5.69
CA ARG A 63 1.38 -1.13 -6.25
C ARG A 63 0.05 -1.47 -5.60
N ALA A 64 -0.56 -0.48 -4.95
CA ALA A 64 -1.97 -0.52 -4.57
C ALA A 64 -2.80 0.27 -5.59
N VAL A 65 -3.99 -0.24 -5.89
CA VAL A 65 -4.97 0.39 -6.78
C VAL A 65 -6.20 0.72 -5.96
N VAL A 66 -6.62 1.97 -5.99
CA VAL A 66 -7.77 2.47 -5.22
C VAL A 66 -8.81 3.02 -6.18
N VAL A 67 -10.07 2.64 -5.97
CA VAL A 67 -11.21 3.35 -6.53
C VAL A 67 -11.46 4.54 -5.60
N PRO A 68 -11.35 5.79 -6.07
CA PRO A 68 -11.58 6.94 -5.22
C PRO A 68 -13.00 6.93 -4.65
N GLY A 69 -13.13 7.02 -3.32
CA GLY A 69 -14.41 7.18 -2.64
C GLY A 69 -14.93 8.62 -2.64
N VAL A 70 -14.07 9.61 -2.86
CA VAL A 70 -14.42 11.05 -2.85
C VAL A 70 -13.76 11.80 -4.02
N ALA A 71 -14.08 13.08 -4.17
CA ALA A 71 -13.48 13.95 -5.18
C ALA A 71 -11.98 14.15 -4.93
N SER A 72 -11.20 14.37 -5.99
CA SER A 72 -9.74 14.42 -5.91
C SER A 72 -9.19 15.53 -5.02
N ASN A 73 -9.91 16.64 -4.91
CA ASN A 73 -9.56 17.79 -4.07
C ASN A 73 -9.74 17.52 -2.56
N GLU A 74 -10.43 16.45 -2.18
CA GLU A 74 -10.62 16.06 -0.77
C GLU A 74 -9.42 15.27 -0.23
N TYR A 75 -8.55 14.73 -1.08
CA TYR A 75 -7.37 13.97 -0.67
C TYR A 75 -6.21 14.94 -0.35
N ARG A 76 -5.83 15.06 0.92
CA ARG A 76 -4.71 15.92 1.34
C ARG A 76 -3.43 15.15 1.64
N SER A 77 -3.54 14.02 2.32
CA SER A 77 -2.37 13.24 2.72
C SER A 77 -2.62 11.74 2.65
N LEU A 78 -1.53 10.98 2.57
CA LEU A 78 -1.51 9.53 2.48
C LEU A 78 -0.55 8.98 3.55
N LYS A 79 -1.01 7.97 4.30
CA LYS A 79 -0.16 7.13 5.13
C LYS A 79 -0.17 5.71 4.60
N ILE A 80 1.01 5.09 4.56
CA ILE A 80 1.19 3.71 4.13
C ILE A 80 1.87 2.96 5.28
N ALA A 81 1.35 1.80 5.61
CA ALA A 81 1.94 0.91 6.60
C ALA A 81 1.90 -0.53 6.11
N VAL A 82 2.89 -1.33 6.50
CA VAL A 82 2.78 -2.79 6.45
C VAL A 82 1.88 -3.20 7.61
N SER A 83 0.72 -3.77 7.31
CA SER A 83 -0.22 -4.27 8.33
C SER A 83 0.15 -5.67 8.79
N THR A 84 0.64 -6.50 7.85
CA THR A 84 1.04 -7.88 8.12
C THR A 84 2.30 -8.23 7.32
N ALA A 85 3.24 -8.90 7.95
CA ALA A 85 4.33 -9.63 7.28
C ALA A 85 4.66 -10.87 8.12
N ARG A 86 4.83 -12.02 7.47
CA ARG A 86 5.08 -13.30 8.14
C ARG A 86 6.52 -13.74 7.93
N ASN A 87 7.09 -14.45 8.91
CA ASN A 87 8.39 -15.08 8.74
C ASN A 87 8.28 -16.17 7.67
N SER A 88 9.04 -16.06 6.58
CA SER A 88 8.96 -17.01 5.47
C SER A 88 9.46 -18.41 5.82
N LYS A 89 10.21 -18.58 6.92
CA LYS A 89 10.69 -19.88 7.44
C LYS A 89 9.72 -20.50 8.45
N GLY A 90 8.79 -19.72 9.00
CA GLY A 90 7.75 -20.22 9.89
C GLY A 90 6.53 -20.61 9.07
N GLY A 91 6.44 -21.88 8.68
CA GLY A 91 5.17 -22.44 8.20
C GLY A 91 4.11 -22.38 9.31
N PHE A 92 2.84 -22.38 8.91
CA PHE A 92 1.72 -22.57 9.83
C PHE A 92 1.80 -23.93 10.53
#